data_AF-A0A502GT20-F1
#
_entry.id   AF-A0A502GT20-F1
#
_cell.length_a   1.000
_cell.length_b   1.000
_cell.length_c   1.000
_cell.angle_alpha   90.00
_cell.angle_beta   90.00
_cell.angle_gamma   90.00
#
_symmetry.space_group_name_H-M   'P 1'
#
loop_
_entity.id
_entity.type
_entity.pdbx_description
1 polymer ?
#
loop_
_entity_poly.entity_id
_entity_poly.type
_entity_poly.pdbx_seq_one_letter_code
_entity_poly.pdbx_strand_id
1 'polypeptide(L)'
;MLSYQGSSDSYYVFFNSWNFRYDYESVITCEIIKTRIFEASALHAISTKLNINLDLTEKSDFLLKVQNYNSELLDEFSFGTGSDGFKLKNLKVKAVDNLEKEIHYEGSFLGNSADISPLDWGLFSTVKVLAIPLEISREPFYLSLLAEGYLNLLGGNYRLAFFIIFSAYEGFINFNGGDKQERLKDKINFTYKSKFVELNKVQTYSSVINGHDKFEELRNDVAHGREKEEFTKQMVEDLLMYVTVMMCSYDNDVRTFEDLAALLQPSS
;
A
#
# COMPACT_ATOMS: atom_id res chain seq x y z
N MET A 1 19.13 57.55 5.83
CA MET A 1 18.08 56.62 6.28
C MET A 1 17.69 55.77 5.08
N LEU A 2 18.05 54.49 5.08
CA LEU A 2 17.49 53.53 4.13
C LEU A 2 16.14 53.12 4.69
N SER A 3 15.07 53.49 3.98
CA SER A 3 13.71 53.05 4.28
C SER A 3 13.63 51.53 4.14
N TYR A 4 13.20 50.85 5.20
CA TYR A 4 12.90 49.42 5.20
C TYR A 4 11.92 49.11 4.06
N GLN A 5 12.39 48.41 3.03
CA GLN A 5 11.53 47.83 2.01
C GLN A 5 10.93 46.58 2.65
N GLY A 6 9.61 46.57 2.87
CA GLY A 6 8.90 45.48 3.56
C GLY A 6 9.27 44.09 3.05
N SER A 7 9.10 43.08 3.90
CA SER A 7 9.38 41.68 3.58
C SER A 7 8.68 41.27 2.28
N SER A 8 9.45 41.01 1.23
CA SER A 8 8.92 40.49 -0.02
C SER A 8 8.70 38.99 0.11
N ASP A 9 7.48 38.53 -0.12
CA ASP A 9 7.17 37.10 -0.19
C ASP A 9 8.07 36.41 -1.21
N SER A 10 8.60 35.25 -0.83
CA SER A 10 9.50 34.45 -1.65
C SER A 10 8.96 33.04 -1.81
N TYR A 11 9.26 32.44 -2.95
CA TYR A 11 8.96 31.04 -3.20
C TYR A 11 10.09 30.15 -2.69
N TYR A 12 9.72 29.18 -1.88
CA TYR A 12 10.62 28.17 -1.34
C TYR A 12 10.19 26.79 -1.81
N VAL A 13 11.16 25.95 -2.16
CA VAL A 13 10.96 24.54 -2.49
C VAL A 13 11.56 23.71 -1.37
N PHE A 14 10.87 22.64 -0.99
CA PHE A 14 11.35 21.70 0.01
C PHE A 14 11.24 20.26 -0.48
N PHE A 15 12.13 19.45 0.08
CA PHE A 15 12.15 18.01 -0.06
C PHE A 15 12.20 17.42 1.34
N ASN A 16 11.38 16.42 1.59
CA ASN A 16 11.33 15.75 2.89
C ASN A 16 11.08 14.25 2.70
N SER A 17 11.31 13.46 3.75
CA SER A 17 10.98 12.05 3.76
C SER A 17 10.32 11.63 5.06
N TRP A 18 9.52 10.57 4.98
CA TRP A 18 8.99 9.85 6.13
C TRP A 18 9.53 8.42 6.10
N ASN A 19 10.16 8.01 7.19
CA ASN A 19 10.68 6.65 7.35
C ASN A 19 9.57 5.74 7.87
N PHE A 20 9.37 4.59 7.20
CA PHE A 20 8.35 3.60 7.55
C PHE A 20 8.94 2.24 7.95
N ARG A 21 10.23 2.17 8.27
CA ARG A 21 10.96 0.92 8.56
C ARG A 21 10.31 0.07 9.64
N TYR A 22 9.62 0.70 10.59
CA TYR A 22 8.98 0.03 11.73
C TYR A 22 7.46 -0.10 11.56
N ASP A 23 6.91 0.38 10.45
CA ASP A 23 5.48 0.38 10.19
C ASP A 23 5.11 -0.66 9.13
N TYR A 24 5.92 -0.77 8.06
CA TYR A 24 5.61 -1.61 6.90
C TYR A 24 6.84 -2.32 6.34
N GLU A 25 6.63 -3.53 5.83
CA GLU A 25 7.65 -4.21 5.03
C GLU A 25 7.83 -3.51 3.68
N SER A 26 6.75 -3.08 3.03
CA SER A 26 6.86 -2.33 1.78
C SER A 26 5.62 -1.49 1.55
N VAL A 27 5.79 -0.31 0.98
CA VAL A 27 4.70 0.56 0.56
C VAL A 27 4.49 0.39 -0.95
N ILE A 28 3.24 0.11 -1.32
CA ILE A 28 2.81 -0.10 -2.70
C ILE A 28 2.40 1.25 -3.30
N THR A 29 1.51 1.96 -2.61
CA THR A 29 1.11 3.32 -3.00
C THR A 29 0.98 4.20 -1.78
N CYS A 30 1.23 5.49 -1.97
CA CYS A 30 1.02 6.52 -0.97
C CYS A 30 0.40 7.74 -1.64
N GLU A 31 -0.68 8.24 -1.05
CA GLU A 31 -1.41 9.40 -1.53
C GLU A 31 -1.57 10.41 -0.40
N ILE A 32 -1.33 11.69 -0.69
CA ILE A 32 -1.62 12.78 0.24
C ILE A 32 -3.11 13.13 0.09
N ILE A 33 -3.88 12.84 1.12
CA ILE A 33 -5.33 13.06 1.11
C ILE A 33 -5.66 14.49 1.50
N LYS A 34 -4.99 14.98 2.54
CA LYS A 34 -5.28 16.31 3.09
C LYS A 34 -4.07 16.85 3.82
N THR A 35 -3.87 18.15 3.72
CA THR A 35 -2.81 18.86 4.43
C THR A 35 -3.42 19.99 5.24
N ARG A 36 -2.93 20.15 6.46
CA ARG A 36 -3.41 21.11 7.45
C ARG A 36 -2.24 21.83 8.09
N ILE A 37 -2.46 23.09 8.39
CA ILE A 37 -1.57 23.91 9.21
C ILE A 37 -2.20 24.02 10.60
N PHE A 38 -1.42 23.69 11.62
CA PHE A 38 -1.84 23.82 13.02
C PHE A 38 -0.90 24.77 13.75
N GLU A 39 -1.47 25.76 14.41
CA GLU A 39 -0.78 26.52 15.45
C GLU A 39 -0.67 25.70 16.74
N ALA A 40 0.36 25.97 17.55
CA ALA A 40 0.55 25.32 18.84
C ALA A 40 -0.64 25.55 19.78
N SER A 41 -1.22 26.76 19.77
CA SER A 41 -2.43 27.13 20.53
C SER A 41 -3.63 26.24 20.18
N ALA A 42 -3.81 25.94 18.89
CA ALA A 42 -4.87 25.08 18.40
C ALA A 42 -4.69 23.64 18.88
N LEU A 43 -3.46 23.11 18.85
CA LEU A 43 -3.16 21.77 19.38
C LEU A 43 -3.47 21.66 20.88
N HIS A 44 -3.11 22.68 21.67
CA HIS A 44 -3.45 22.74 23.10
C HIS A 44 -4.96 22.80 23.34
N ALA A 45 -5.70 23.54 22.52
CA ALA A 45 -7.15 23.61 22.60
C ALA A 45 -7.81 22.24 22.32
N ILE A 46 -7.36 21.53 21.28
CA ILE A 46 -7.82 20.17 20.98
C ILE A 46 -7.51 19.22 22.15
N SER A 47 -6.27 19.28 22.66
CA SER A 47 -5.82 18.45 23.79
C SER A 47 -6.72 18.62 25.02
N THR A 48 -7.06 19.86 25.35
CA THR A 48 -7.97 20.19 26.46
C THR A 48 -9.40 19.73 26.18
N LYS A 49 -9.91 19.97 24.97
CA LYS A 49 -11.28 19.61 24.55
C LYS A 49 -11.51 18.10 24.58
N LEU A 50 -10.50 17.30 24.21
CA LEU A 50 -10.58 15.84 24.14
C LEU A 50 -9.99 15.12 25.36
N ASN A 51 -9.34 15.84 26.27
CA ASN A 51 -8.55 15.27 27.36
C ASN A 51 -7.51 14.24 26.86
N ILE A 52 -6.87 14.52 25.71
CA ILE A 52 -5.80 13.73 25.13
C ILE A 52 -4.49 14.46 25.40
N ASN A 53 -3.50 13.79 25.98
CA ASN A 53 -2.20 14.39 26.27
C ASN A 53 -1.48 14.82 24.98
N LEU A 54 -1.04 16.08 24.92
CA LEU A 54 -0.23 16.61 23.82
C LEU A 54 1.25 16.52 24.18
N ASP A 55 1.97 15.70 23.42
CA ASP A 55 3.43 15.75 23.39
C ASP A 55 3.86 16.64 22.22
N LEU A 56 4.55 17.74 22.53
CA LEU A 56 5.04 18.68 21.50
C LEU A 56 6.20 18.12 20.68
N THR A 57 6.85 17.04 21.13
CA THR A 57 7.90 16.34 20.39
C THR A 57 7.35 15.34 19.39
N GLU A 58 6.15 14.78 19.63
CA GLU A 58 5.48 13.78 18.79
C GLU A 58 4.08 14.25 18.34
N LYS A 59 4.02 15.44 17.74
CA LYS A 59 2.76 16.06 17.30
C LYS A 59 1.94 15.18 16.32
N SER A 60 2.61 14.38 15.49
CA SER A 60 1.95 13.48 14.53
C SER A 60 1.11 12.39 15.22
N ASP A 61 1.62 11.80 16.29
CA ASP A 61 0.94 10.75 17.05
C ASP A 61 -0.29 11.31 17.78
N PHE A 62 -0.16 12.51 18.33
CA PHE A 62 -1.30 13.25 18.88
C PHE A 62 -2.39 13.46 17.82
N LEU A 63 -2.02 13.98 16.65
CA LEU A 63 -2.97 14.23 15.55
C LEU A 63 -3.62 12.95 15.04
N LEU A 64 -2.88 11.83 15.01
CA LEU A 64 -3.43 10.51 14.64
C LEU A 64 -4.49 10.04 15.65
N LYS A 65 -4.25 10.21 16.95
CA LYS A 65 -5.24 9.92 18.01
C LYS A 65 -6.49 10.78 17.85
N VAL A 66 -6.33 12.07 17.58
CA VAL A 66 -7.45 12.99 17.32
C VAL A 66 -8.22 12.54 16.08
N GLN A 67 -7.54 12.19 14.99
CA GLN A 67 -8.19 11.72 13.75
C GLN A 67 -9.08 10.49 13.99
N ASN A 68 -8.60 9.54 14.80
CA ASN A 68 -9.34 8.31 15.12
C ASN A 68 -10.50 8.55 16.08
N TYR A 69 -10.43 9.58 16.93
CA TYR A 69 -11.47 9.90 17.91
C TYR A 69 -12.55 10.84 17.34
N ASN A 70 -12.12 11.93 16.71
CA ASN A 70 -12.99 12.92 16.07
C ASN A 70 -12.19 13.71 15.00
N SER A 71 -12.30 13.26 13.76
CA SER A 71 -11.60 13.85 12.61
C SER A 71 -12.06 15.26 12.24
N GLU A 72 -13.30 15.65 12.59
CA GLU A 72 -13.85 16.98 12.27
C GLU A 72 -13.12 18.09 13.05
N LEU A 73 -12.61 17.78 14.26
CA LEU A 73 -11.83 18.74 15.04
C LEU A 73 -10.53 19.14 14.36
N LEU A 74 -9.96 18.26 13.53
CA LEU A 74 -8.76 18.60 12.76
C LEU A 74 -9.06 19.70 11.74
N ASP A 75 -10.28 19.73 11.19
CA ASP A 75 -10.68 20.76 10.25
C ASP A 75 -11.07 22.06 10.96
N GLU A 76 -11.81 21.97 12.07
CA GLU A 76 -12.22 23.12 12.90
C GLU A 76 -11.02 23.94 13.40
N PHE A 77 -9.93 23.27 13.79
CA PHE A 77 -8.78 23.89 14.43
C PHE A 77 -7.56 24.08 13.50
N SER A 78 -7.74 23.98 12.17
CA SER A 78 -6.65 24.17 11.21
C SER A 78 -6.91 25.31 10.22
N PHE A 79 -5.84 25.82 9.61
CA PHE A 79 -5.92 26.80 8.51
C PHE A 79 -5.94 26.14 7.12
N GLY A 80 -6.15 24.82 7.04
CA GLY A 80 -6.05 24.10 5.77
C GLY A 80 -4.64 24.22 5.15
N THR A 81 -4.54 24.71 3.91
CA THR A 81 -3.27 24.78 3.15
C THR A 81 -2.65 26.17 3.05
N GLY A 82 -3.22 27.16 3.73
CA GLY A 82 -2.65 28.50 3.78
C GLY A 82 -3.25 29.38 4.86
N SER A 83 -2.47 30.35 5.28
CA SER A 83 -2.84 31.43 6.21
C SER A 83 -2.36 32.76 5.63
N ASP A 84 -2.63 33.86 6.33
CA ASP A 84 -2.02 35.14 5.96
C ASP A 84 -0.49 35.00 5.99
N GLY A 85 0.19 35.40 4.90
CA GLY A 85 1.65 35.29 4.77
C GLY A 85 2.20 33.89 4.45
N PHE A 86 1.38 32.83 4.38
CA PHE A 86 1.84 31.49 3.99
C PHE A 86 0.85 30.76 3.07
N LYS A 87 1.36 30.21 1.96
CA LYS A 87 0.55 29.38 1.06
C LYS A 87 1.32 28.17 0.54
N LEU A 88 0.87 26.97 0.92
CA LEU A 88 1.40 25.72 0.39
C LEU A 88 0.98 25.53 -1.07
N LYS A 89 1.92 25.02 -1.88
CA LYS A 89 1.76 24.76 -3.30
C LYS A 89 2.44 23.45 -3.70
N ASN A 90 1.78 22.71 -4.58
CA ASN A 90 2.36 21.56 -5.28
C ASN A 90 2.93 20.46 -4.36
N LEU A 91 2.36 20.27 -3.16
CA LEU A 91 2.75 19.15 -2.30
C LEU A 91 2.30 17.83 -2.93
N LYS A 92 3.23 16.90 -3.13
CA LYS A 92 2.96 15.58 -3.68
C LYS A 92 3.95 14.54 -3.16
N VAL A 93 3.56 13.28 -3.25
CA VAL A 93 4.49 12.15 -3.12
C VAL A 93 5.38 12.12 -4.35
N LYS A 94 6.69 12.19 -4.14
CA LYS A 94 7.69 12.14 -5.21
C LYS A 94 8.03 10.70 -5.56
N ALA A 95 8.30 9.88 -4.54
CA ALA A 95 8.74 8.51 -4.69
C ALA A 95 8.49 7.71 -3.41
N VAL A 96 8.39 6.39 -3.56
CA VAL A 96 8.42 5.41 -2.47
C VAL A 96 9.69 4.57 -2.66
N ASP A 97 10.55 4.55 -1.66
CA ASP A 97 11.77 3.75 -1.63
C ASP A 97 11.60 2.61 -0.62
N ASN A 98 11.32 1.41 -1.13
CA ASN A 98 11.15 0.20 -0.31
C ASN A 98 12.48 -0.42 0.15
N LEU A 99 13.62 0.02 -0.38
CA LEU A 99 14.95 -0.43 0.05
C LEU A 99 15.39 0.34 1.29
N GLU A 100 15.33 1.68 1.24
CA GLU A 100 15.69 2.53 2.38
C GLU A 100 14.55 2.66 3.42
N LYS A 101 13.34 2.21 3.05
CA LYS A 101 12.09 2.32 3.81
C LYS A 101 11.66 3.78 4.03
N GLU A 102 11.67 4.57 2.95
CA GLU A 102 11.31 5.98 2.97
C GLU A 102 10.26 6.36 1.92
N ILE A 103 9.33 7.23 2.29
CA ILE A 103 8.45 7.93 1.33
C ILE A 103 8.97 9.35 1.19
N HIS A 104 9.33 9.74 -0.03
CA HIS A 104 9.82 11.08 -0.34
C HIS A 104 8.69 11.98 -0.81
N TYR A 105 8.65 13.19 -0.30
CA TYR A 105 7.69 14.21 -0.66
C TYR A 105 8.42 15.46 -1.14
N GLU A 106 7.79 16.17 -2.07
CA GLU A 106 8.26 17.48 -2.49
C GLU A 106 7.09 18.45 -2.53
N GLY A 107 7.41 19.71 -2.30
CA GLY A 107 6.43 20.77 -2.32
C GLY A 107 7.10 22.13 -2.40
N SER A 108 6.25 23.15 -2.43
CA SER A 108 6.67 24.53 -2.42
C SER A 108 5.75 25.35 -1.54
N PHE A 109 6.22 26.48 -1.05
CA PHE A 109 5.37 27.44 -0.37
C PHE A 109 5.76 28.86 -0.75
N LEU A 110 4.79 29.75 -0.70
CA LEU A 110 4.98 31.19 -0.73
C LEU A 110 4.89 31.71 0.70
N GLY A 111 5.84 32.54 1.11
CA GLY A 111 5.74 33.29 2.36
C GLY A 111 6.94 34.17 2.61
N ASN A 112 6.97 34.82 3.77
CA ASN A 112 8.09 35.66 4.18
C ASN A 112 8.69 35.21 5.52
N SER A 113 9.93 35.59 5.77
CA SER A 113 10.66 35.20 7.00
C SER A 113 10.16 35.89 8.27
N ALA A 114 9.21 36.83 8.17
CA ALA A 114 8.69 37.61 9.30
C ALA A 114 7.36 37.03 9.84
N ASP A 115 6.57 36.38 8.98
CA ASP A 115 5.26 35.82 9.30
C ASP A 115 5.32 34.34 9.71
N ILE A 116 6.50 33.73 9.61
CA ILE A 116 6.70 32.30 9.85
C ILE A 116 7.74 32.11 10.95
N SER A 117 7.27 32.01 12.19
CA SER A 117 8.04 31.42 13.29
C SER A 117 7.83 29.90 13.28
N PRO A 118 8.84 29.08 12.93
CA PRO A 118 8.69 27.62 12.85
C PRO A 118 8.36 26.95 14.19
N LEU A 119 8.44 27.70 15.29
CA LEU A 119 8.13 27.21 16.63
C LEU A 119 6.63 27.23 16.92
N ASP A 120 5.88 28.12 16.27
CA ASP A 120 4.49 28.44 16.65
C ASP A 120 3.45 27.67 15.83
N TRP A 121 3.84 27.09 14.69
CA TRP A 121 2.95 26.30 13.85
C TRP A 121 3.66 25.14 13.15
N GLY A 122 2.90 24.17 12.66
CA GLY A 122 3.40 23.03 11.90
C GLY A 122 2.48 22.62 10.76
N LEU A 123 3.08 22.09 9.69
CA LEU A 123 2.39 21.53 8.54
C LEU A 123 2.27 20.01 8.69
N PHE A 124 1.05 19.49 8.65
CA PHE A 124 0.78 18.07 8.82
C PHE A 124 -0.09 17.56 7.69
N SER A 125 0.23 16.38 7.17
CA SER A 125 -0.53 15.75 6.09
C SER A 125 -1.07 14.40 6.53
N THR A 126 -2.36 14.18 6.24
CA THR A 126 -2.96 12.85 6.28
C THR A 126 -2.60 12.14 4.97
N VAL A 127 -1.91 11.01 5.10
CA VAL A 127 -1.53 10.15 3.98
C VAL A 127 -2.35 8.86 4.01
N LYS A 128 -2.79 8.40 2.84
CA LYS A 128 -3.35 7.08 2.64
C LYS A 128 -2.25 6.19 2.09
N VAL A 129 -1.96 5.12 2.80
CA VAL A 129 -0.87 4.20 2.47
C VAL A 129 -1.48 2.82 2.20
N LEU A 130 -1.17 2.27 1.03
CA LEU A 130 -1.36 0.85 0.76
C LEU A 130 0.00 0.18 0.91
N ALA A 131 0.12 -0.75 1.85
CA ALA A 131 1.39 -1.35 2.22
C ALA A 131 1.25 -2.83 2.60
N ILE A 132 2.39 -3.49 2.61
CA ILE A 132 2.60 -4.85 3.09
C ILE A 132 3.04 -4.75 4.56
N PRO A 133 2.34 -5.41 5.49
CA PRO A 133 2.64 -5.34 6.91
C PRO A 133 3.97 -6.04 7.25
N LEU A 134 4.66 -5.60 8.30
CA LEU A 134 5.92 -6.21 8.77
C LEU A 134 5.74 -7.68 9.18
N GLU A 135 4.55 -8.01 9.68
CA GLU A 135 4.19 -9.35 10.12
C GLU A 135 4.08 -10.34 8.95
N ILE A 136 4.16 -9.92 7.68
CA ILE A 136 4.16 -10.85 6.56
C ILE A 136 5.29 -11.88 6.64
N SER A 137 6.38 -11.55 7.33
CA SER A 137 7.47 -12.49 7.65
C SER A 137 7.07 -13.64 8.57
N ARG A 138 5.99 -13.48 9.34
CA ARG A 138 5.40 -14.51 10.21
C ARG A 138 4.36 -15.35 9.49
N GLU A 139 3.87 -14.86 8.36
CA GLU A 139 2.95 -15.57 7.50
C GLU A 139 3.68 -16.61 6.64
N PRO A 140 2.96 -17.60 6.07
CA PRO A 140 3.54 -18.51 5.12
C PRO A 140 4.26 -17.78 3.98
N PHE A 141 5.48 -18.21 3.66
CA PHE A 141 6.38 -17.55 2.70
C PHE A 141 5.76 -17.23 1.32
N TYR A 142 4.77 -18.01 0.89
CA TYR A 142 4.08 -17.73 -0.37
C TYR A 142 3.35 -16.38 -0.39
N LEU A 143 2.92 -15.84 0.76
CA LEU A 143 2.33 -14.51 0.83
C LEU A 143 3.37 -13.42 0.57
N SER A 144 4.58 -13.56 1.13
CA SER A 144 5.70 -12.68 0.83
C SER A 144 6.07 -12.73 -0.65
N LEU A 145 6.08 -13.92 -1.26
CA LEU A 145 6.27 -14.05 -2.71
C LEU A 145 5.17 -13.35 -3.50
N LEU A 146 3.90 -13.53 -3.13
CA LEU A 146 2.79 -12.89 -3.83
C LEU A 146 2.91 -11.36 -3.79
N ALA A 147 3.27 -10.83 -2.61
CA ALA A 147 3.50 -9.41 -2.38
C ALA A 147 4.66 -8.86 -3.22
N GLU A 148 5.81 -9.53 -3.23
CA GLU A 148 6.98 -9.19 -4.05
C GLU A 148 6.67 -9.27 -5.55
N GLY A 149 5.92 -10.30 -5.96
CA GLY A 149 5.48 -10.46 -7.34
C GLY A 149 4.60 -9.30 -7.80
N TYR A 150 3.71 -8.82 -6.93
CA TYR A 150 2.87 -7.65 -7.21
C TYR A 150 3.69 -6.34 -7.28
N LEU A 151 4.67 -6.16 -6.40
CA LEU A 151 5.59 -5.00 -6.48
C LEU A 151 6.35 -4.99 -7.81
N ASN A 152 6.82 -6.15 -8.27
CA ASN A 152 7.50 -6.28 -9.57
C ASN A 152 6.56 -5.99 -10.75
N LEU A 153 5.28 -6.35 -10.66
CA LEU A 153 4.27 -5.98 -11.66
C LEU A 153 4.14 -4.45 -11.76
N LEU A 154 4.02 -3.75 -10.62
CA LEU A 154 3.92 -2.29 -10.60
C LEU A 154 5.19 -1.61 -11.11
N GLY A 155 6.36 -2.20 -10.82
CA GLY A 155 7.66 -1.72 -11.31
C GLY A 155 7.94 -1.99 -12.79
N GLY A 156 7.06 -2.71 -13.51
CA GLY A 156 7.25 -3.04 -14.92
C GLY A 156 8.12 -4.28 -15.18
N ASN A 157 8.54 -4.99 -14.13
CA ASN A 157 9.39 -6.19 -14.21
C ASN A 157 8.54 -7.44 -14.50
N TYR A 158 7.79 -7.45 -15.62
CA TYR A 158 6.74 -8.43 -15.89
C TYR A 158 7.20 -9.89 -15.89
N ARG A 159 8.35 -10.20 -16.50
CA ARG A 159 8.88 -11.58 -16.50
C ARG A 159 9.18 -12.09 -15.09
N LEU A 160 9.79 -11.25 -14.26
CA LEU A 160 10.13 -11.60 -12.88
C LEU A 160 8.86 -11.68 -12.01
N ALA A 161 7.95 -10.72 -12.16
CA ALA A 161 6.65 -10.72 -11.50
C ALA A 161 5.89 -12.02 -11.78
N PHE A 162 5.81 -12.43 -13.05
CA PHE A 162 5.13 -13.67 -13.44
C PHE A 162 5.75 -14.89 -12.75
N PHE A 163 7.07 -15.02 -12.78
CA PHE A 163 7.78 -16.12 -12.14
C PHE A 163 7.50 -16.18 -10.63
N ILE A 164 7.64 -15.05 -9.94
CA ILE A 164 7.45 -14.96 -8.50
C ILE A 164 5.99 -15.27 -8.10
N ILE A 165 5.01 -14.73 -8.82
CA ILE A 165 3.58 -15.00 -8.56
C ILE A 165 3.26 -16.48 -8.77
N PHE A 166 3.80 -17.11 -9.81
CA PHE A 166 3.61 -18.55 -10.02
C PHE A 166 4.25 -19.36 -8.90
N SER A 167 5.48 -19.01 -8.47
CA SER A 167 6.13 -19.65 -7.32
C SER A 167 5.37 -19.45 -6.01
N ALA A 168 4.71 -18.31 -5.82
CA ALA A 168 3.79 -18.10 -4.70
C ALA A 168 2.66 -19.11 -4.73
N TYR A 169 2.02 -19.32 -5.89
CA TYR A 169 0.97 -20.32 -6.03
C TYR A 169 1.47 -21.75 -5.76
N GLU A 170 2.63 -22.12 -6.29
CA GLU A 170 3.26 -23.41 -5.97
C GLU A 170 3.51 -23.57 -4.47
N GLY A 171 4.04 -22.52 -3.82
CA GLY A 171 4.26 -22.48 -2.38
C GLY A 171 2.97 -22.67 -1.59
N PHE A 172 1.88 -22.02 -2.00
CA PHE A 172 0.55 -22.18 -1.41
C PHE A 172 0.03 -23.61 -1.53
N ILE A 173 0.16 -24.22 -2.71
CA ILE A 173 -0.28 -25.61 -2.95
C ILE A 173 0.54 -26.58 -2.09
N ASN A 174 1.86 -26.40 -2.00
CA ASN A 174 2.72 -27.25 -1.18
C ASN A 174 2.44 -27.06 0.32
N PHE A 175 2.15 -25.84 0.77
CA PHE A 175 1.80 -25.53 2.16
C PHE A 175 0.51 -26.24 2.58
N ASN A 176 -0.52 -26.21 1.72
CA ASN A 176 -1.84 -26.78 2.04
C ASN A 176 -2.00 -28.27 1.68
N GLY A 177 -1.36 -28.73 0.61
CA GLY A 177 -1.47 -30.10 0.09
C GLY A 177 -0.39 -31.07 0.58
N GLY A 178 0.65 -30.54 1.23
CA GLY A 178 1.83 -31.29 1.66
C GLY A 178 2.88 -31.48 0.55
N ASP A 179 4.11 -31.75 0.97
CA ASP A 179 5.28 -31.87 0.08
C ASP A 179 5.43 -33.28 -0.51
N LYS A 180 4.45 -33.69 -1.33
CA LYS A 180 4.57 -34.93 -2.12
C LYS A 180 5.37 -34.66 -3.39
N GLN A 181 6.20 -35.59 -3.85
CA GLN A 181 6.85 -35.48 -5.18
C GLN A 181 5.89 -35.89 -6.30
N GLU A 182 4.90 -35.04 -6.56
CA GLU A 182 3.89 -35.21 -7.61
C GLU A 182 3.90 -34.00 -8.55
N ARG A 183 3.30 -34.14 -9.74
CA ARG A 183 3.12 -33.02 -10.67
C ARG A 183 2.24 -31.95 -10.01
N LEU A 184 2.53 -30.68 -10.27
CA LEU A 184 1.82 -29.55 -9.64
C LEU A 184 0.31 -29.62 -9.87
N LYS A 185 -0.12 -29.95 -11.08
CA LYS A 185 -1.53 -30.15 -11.43
C LYS A 185 -2.24 -31.20 -10.58
N ASP A 186 -1.55 -32.31 -10.27
CA ASP A 186 -2.11 -33.37 -9.43
C ASP A 186 -2.22 -32.91 -7.99
N LYS A 187 -1.21 -32.17 -7.49
CA LYS A 187 -1.27 -31.53 -6.17
C LYS A 187 -2.41 -30.54 -6.05
N ILE A 188 -2.64 -29.68 -7.06
CA ILE A 188 -3.75 -28.74 -7.06
C ILE A 188 -5.08 -29.48 -6.91
N ASN A 189 -5.31 -30.51 -7.72
CA ASN A 189 -6.51 -31.33 -7.61
C ASN A 189 -6.66 -31.96 -6.23
N PHE A 190 -5.58 -32.53 -5.69
CA PHE A 190 -5.58 -33.15 -4.37
C PHE A 190 -5.90 -32.13 -3.26
N THR A 191 -5.19 -31.00 -3.24
CA THR A 191 -5.38 -29.92 -2.27
C THR A 191 -6.83 -29.44 -2.29
N TYR A 192 -7.38 -29.10 -3.46
CA TYR A 192 -8.74 -28.57 -3.53
C TYR A 192 -9.79 -29.64 -3.23
N LYS A 193 -9.57 -30.91 -3.60
CA LYS A 193 -10.49 -32.01 -3.21
C LYS A 193 -10.56 -32.25 -1.71
N SER A 194 -9.51 -31.89 -0.97
CA SER A 194 -9.53 -31.99 0.50
C SER A 194 -10.56 -31.05 1.14
N LYS A 195 -10.89 -29.94 0.45
CA LYS A 195 -11.88 -28.94 0.90
C LYS A 195 -13.21 -29.04 0.16
N PHE A 196 -13.17 -29.35 -1.14
CA PHE A 196 -14.34 -29.41 -2.01
C PHE A 196 -14.51 -30.81 -2.61
N VAL A 197 -15.50 -31.56 -2.13
CA VAL A 197 -15.77 -32.94 -2.58
C VAL A 197 -16.08 -33.00 -4.09
N GLU A 198 -16.80 -32.01 -4.62
CA GLU A 198 -17.20 -31.92 -6.03
C GLU A 198 -16.65 -30.64 -6.68
N LEU A 199 -15.37 -30.68 -7.11
CA LEU A 199 -14.68 -29.54 -7.73
C LEU A 199 -15.41 -28.92 -8.92
N ASN A 200 -16.11 -29.75 -9.71
CA ASN A 200 -16.88 -29.29 -10.87
C ASN A 200 -18.10 -28.44 -10.49
N LYS A 201 -18.55 -28.47 -9.22
CA LYS A 201 -19.63 -27.60 -8.72
C LYS A 201 -19.11 -26.31 -8.08
N VAL A 202 -17.80 -26.17 -7.93
CA VAL A 202 -17.14 -24.96 -7.43
C VAL A 202 -16.87 -24.08 -8.65
N GLN A 203 -17.72 -23.07 -8.87
CA GLN A 203 -17.65 -22.19 -10.04
C GLN A 203 -16.31 -21.45 -10.09
N THR A 204 -15.84 -20.92 -8.96
CA THR A 204 -14.57 -20.19 -8.86
C THR A 204 -13.37 -21.04 -9.29
N TYR A 205 -13.36 -22.32 -8.90
CA TYR A 205 -12.35 -23.28 -9.34
C TYR A 205 -12.51 -23.69 -10.81
N SER A 206 -13.69 -24.20 -11.17
CA SER A 206 -13.93 -24.80 -12.50
C SER A 206 -13.83 -23.78 -13.64
N SER A 207 -14.07 -22.50 -13.37
CA SER A 207 -14.00 -21.42 -14.37
C SER A 207 -12.56 -21.02 -14.71
N VAL A 208 -11.60 -21.19 -13.79
CA VAL A 208 -10.23 -20.65 -13.95
C VAL A 208 -9.17 -21.73 -14.07
N ILE A 209 -9.41 -22.95 -13.57
CA ILE A 209 -8.41 -24.04 -13.55
C ILE A 209 -7.85 -24.40 -14.92
N ASN A 210 -8.64 -24.24 -15.98
CA ASN A 210 -8.20 -24.53 -17.35
C ASN A 210 -7.07 -23.60 -17.83
N GLY A 211 -6.87 -22.45 -17.17
CA GLY A 211 -5.75 -21.55 -17.44
C GLY A 211 -4.41 -22.08 -16.91
N HIS A 212 -4.41 -23.06 -15.99
CA HIS A 212 -3.21 -23.52 -15.30
C HIS A 212 -2.11 -24.01 -16.26
N ASP A 213 -2.47 -24.88 -17.21
CA ASP A 213 -1.50 -25.51 -18.13
C ASP A 213 -0.76 -24.44 -18.95
N LYS A 214 -1.46 -23.39 -19.38
CA LYS A 214 -0.87 -22.24 -20.08
C LYS A 214 0.12 -21.50 -19.17
N PHE A 215 -0.25 -21.21 -17.94
CA PHE A 215 0.63 -20.50 -17.01
C PHE A 215 1.86 -21.32 -16.63
N GLU A 216 1.71 -22.63 -16.49
CA GLU A 216 2.82 -23.55 -16.19
C GLU A 216 3.82 -23.60 -17.35
N GLU A 217 3.35 -23.65 -18.60
CA GLU A 217 4.19 -23.59 -19.79
C GLU A 217 5.01 -22.28 -19.82
N LEU A 218 4.35 -21.14 -19.63
CA LEU A 218 4.99 -19.83 -19.57
C LEU A 218 6.04 -19.74 -18.47
N ARG A 219 5.73 -20.24 -17.26
CA ARG A 219 6.68 -20.25 -16.14
C ARG A 219 7.90 -21.10 -16.46
N ASN A 220 7.71 -22.26 -17.10
CA ASN A 220 8.81 -23.14 -17.49
C ASN A 220 9.71 -22.50 -18.55
N ASP A 221 9.15 -21.72 -19.47
CA ASP A 221 9.94 -20.97 -20.44
C ASP A 221 10.81 -19.90 -19.77
N VAL A 222 10.28 -19.21 -18.74
CA VAL A 222 11.09 -18.29 -17.90
C VAL A 222 12.20 -19.05 -17.17
N ALA A 223 11.86 -20.15 -16.48
CA ALA A 223 12.80 -20.93 -15.67
C ALA A 223 13.96 -21.52 -16.50
N HIS A 224 13.69 -21.87 -17.77
CA HIS A 224 14.68 -22.44 -18.68
C HIS A 224 15.34 -21.40 -19.59
N GLY A 225 15.06 -20.11 -19.42
CA GLY A 225 15.67 -19.02 -20.18
C GLY A 225 15.40 -19.09 -21.69
N ARG A 226 14.23 -19.61 -22.10
CA ARG A 226 13.87 -19.71 -23.52
C ARG A 226 13.42 -18.33 -24.02
N GLU A 227 14.12 -17.78 -25.00
CA GLU A 227 13.98 -16.39 -25.47
C GLU A 227 12.67 -16.04 -26.23
N LYS A 228 11.61 -16.85 -26.16
CA LYS A 228 10.53 -16.75 -27.15
C LYS A 228 9.42 -15.76 -26.85
N GLU A 229 9.15 -15.42 -25.59
CA GLU A 229 8.00 -14.58 -25.25
C GLU A 229 8.37 -13.31 -24.49
N GLU A 230 7.82 -12.19 -24.99
CA GLU A 230 7.78 -10.92 -24.30
C GLU A 230 6.61 -10.95 -23.31
N PHE A 231 6.93 -10.91 -22.01
CA PHE A 231 5.92 -10.92 -20.96
C PHE A 231 5.25 -9.55 -20.89
N THR A 232 3.95 -9.52 -21.13
CA THR A 232 3.16 -8.28 -21.05
C THR A 232 2.57 -8.10 -19.65
N LYS A 233 2.21 -6.85 -19.32
CA LYS A 233 1.46 -6.52 -18.10
C LYS A 233 0.19 -7.39 -17.96
N GLN A 234 -0.57 -7.53 -19.04
CA GLN A 234 -1.82 -8.30 -19.06
C GLN A 234 -1.60 -9.77 -18.68
N MET A 235 -0.54 -10.40 -19.19
CA MET A 235 -0.24 -11.81 -18.86
C MET A 235 0.02 -12.01 -17.36
N VAL A 236 0.65 -11.03 -16.71
CA VAL A 236 0.93 -11.07 -15.27
C VAL A 236 -0.34 -10.79 -14.47
N GLU A 237 -1.18 -9.84 -14.92
CA GLU A 237 -2.48 -9.56 -14.31
C GLU A 237 -3.42 -10.77 -14.40
N ASP A 238 -3.44 -11.47 -15.53
CA ASP A 238 -4.20 -12.71 -15.72
C ASP A 238 -3.74 -13.80 -14.75
N LEU A 239 -2.43 -13.98 -14.59
CA LEU A 239 -1.86 -14.93 -13.62
C LEU A 239 -2.22 -14.52 -12.19
N LEU A 240 -2.06 -13.25 -11.84
CA LEU A 240 -2.38 -12.74 -10.50
C LEU A 240 -3.85 -12.98 -10.16
N MET A 241 -4.75 -12.69 -11.10
CA MET A 241 -6.18 -12.95 -10.95
C MET A 241 -6.44 -14.46 -10.77
N TYR A 242 -5.83 -15.31 -11.59
CA TYR A 242 -5.92 -16.76 -11.43
C TYR A 242 -5.46 -17.22 -10.03
N VAL A 243 -4.27 -16.82 -9.59
CA VAL A 243 -3.68 -17.23 -8.31
C VAL A 243 -4.52 -16.75 -7.13
N THR A 244 -4.95 -15.48 -7.15
CA THR A 244 -5.75 -14.89 -6.06
C THR A 244 -7.14 -15.50 -5.99
N VAL A 245 -7.83 -15.73 -7.12
CA VAL A 245 -9.14 -16.41 -7.12
C VAL A 245 -9.02 -17.82 -6.55
N MET A 246 -7.98 -18.56 -6.96
CA MET A 246 -7.73 -19.91 -6.47
C MET A 246 -7.47 -19.91 -4.95
N MET A 247 -6.51 -19.12 -4.48
CA MET A 247 -6.21 -18.98 -3.05
C MET A 247 -7.43 -18.54 -2.24
N CYS A 248 -8.16 -17.51 -2.66
CA CYS A 248 -9.35 -17.02 -1.97
C CYS A 248 -10.47 -18.07 -1.93
N SER A 249 -10.68 -18.80 -3.03
CA SER A 249 -11.64 -19.91 -3.09
C SER A 249 -11.30 -20.95 -2.02
N TYR A 250 -10.04 -21.38 -1.98
CA TYR A 250 -9.60 -22.36 -1.00
C TYR A 250 -9.69 -21.80 0.42
N ASP A 251 -9.07 -20.67 0.77
CA ASP A 251 -8.99 -20.22 2.16
C ASP A 251 -10.36 -19.91 2.76
N ASN A 252 -11.28 -19.32 1.97
CA ASN A 252 -12.57 -18.84 2.45
C ASN A 252 -13.77 -19.78 2.16
N ASP A 253 -13.54 -20.99 1.62
CA ASP A 253 -14.63 -21.92 1.20
C ASP A 253 -15.61 -21.26 0.20
N VAL A 254 -15.07 -20.42 -0.68
CA VAL A 254 -15.84 -19.65 -1.66
C VAL A 254 -16.06 -20.48 -2.91
N ARG A 255 -17.34 -20.62 -3.30
CA ARG A 255 -17.76 -21.50 -4.38
C ARG A 255 -18.23 -20.76 -5.63
N THR A 256 -18.78 -19.56 -5.46
CA THR A 256 -19.29 -18.72 -6.56
C THR A 256 -18.54 -17.40 -6.65
N PHE A 257 -18.65 -16.73 -7.81
CA PHE A 257 -18.12 -15.36 -7.93
C PHE A 257 -18.95 -14.34 -7.15
N GLU A 258 -20.23 -14.63 -6.86
CA GLU A 258 -21.04 -13.79 -5.97
C GLU A 258 -20.51 -13.82 -4.53
N ASP A 259 -20.15 -15.01 -4.03
CA ASP A 259 -19.53 -15.15 -2.70
C ASP A 259 -18.20 -14.39 -2.62
N LEU A 260 -17.38 -14.48 -3.67
CA LEU A 260 -16.12 -13.75 -3.76
C LEU A 260 -16.36 -12.24 -3.75
N ALA A 261 -17.34 -11.75 -4.51
CA ALA A 261 -17.69 -10.34 -4.54
C ALA A 261 -18.17 -9.84 -3.18
N ALA A 262 -18.93 -10.65 -2.43
CA ALA A 262 -19.39 -10.31 -1.08
C ALA A 262 -18.24 -10.15 -0.08
N LEU A 263 -17.20 -10.99 -0.17
CA LEU A 263 -16.00 -10.89 0.68
C LEU A 263 -15.14 -9.66 0.39
N LEU A 264 -15.13 -9.20 -0.86
CA LEU A 264 -14.31 -8.06 -1.29
C LEU A 264 -14.97 -6.71 -1.02
N GLN A 265 -16.23 -6.70 -0.53
CA GLN A 265 -16.84 -5.46 -0.07
C GLN A 265 -16.17 -5.03 1.24
N PRO A 266 -15.69 -3.77 1.35
CA PRO A 266 -15.17 -3.27 2.61
C PRO A 266 -16.29 -3.33 3.65
N SER A 267 -15.99 -3.93 4.81
CA SER A 267 -16.86 -3.85 5.98
C SER A 267 -17.14 -2.37 6.27
N SER A 268 -18.38 -1.96 6.03
CA SER A 268 -18.89 -0.61 6.30
C SER A 268 -18.87 -0.27 7.78
#